data_AF-A0A078ANU6-F1
#
_entry.id   AF-A0A078ANU6-F1
#
_cell.length_a   1.000
_cell.length_b   1.000
_cell.length_c   1.000
_cell.angle_alpha   90.00
_cell.angle_beta   90.00
_cell.angle_gamma   90.00
#
_symmetry.space_group_name_H-M   'P 1'
#
loop_
_entity.id
_entity.type
_entity.pdbx_description
1 polymer ?
#
loop_
_entity_poly.entity_id
_entity_poly.type
_entity_poly.pdbx_seq_one_letter_code
_entity_poly.pdbx_strand_id
1 'polypeptide(L)'
;MIGRSLAKETDGDFTKFVTSTRKPRDMAQKWRAFKNIARFYKNPFGYLFWKINPLHSQNRIRLVWALLIWHLSQSFLLWIAIKNKKERMIEHWRYRVGEVNKMHTSGHSDRRFPVERKKNYVRYSNFHQIRRNKRINMIMTNWWCRDQNFRKYFEMRKRHGIRPSTSGFYHEKIYTDVAKQNLQISQMRHSRTAL
;
A
#
# COMPACT_ATOMS: atom_id res chain seq x y z
N MET A 1 38.22 21.07 26.94
CA MET A 1 38.46 19.71 27.48
C MET A 1 39.39 18.89 26.59
N ILE A 2 39.10 18.73 25.30
CA ILE A 2 39.95 17.94 24.37
C ILE A 2 41.39 18.48 24.26
N GLY A 3 41.57 19.80 24.12
CA GLY A 3 42.92 20.39 24.10
C GLY A 3 43.70 20.21 25.40
N ARG A 4 43.00 20.20 26.54
CA ARG A 4 43.61 19.93 27.87
C ARG A 4 44.01 18.46 28.02
N SER A 5 43.18 17.52 27.55
CA SER A 5 43.54 16.09 27.59
C SER A 5 44.73 15.81 26.67
N LEU A 6 44.75 16.40 25.47
CA LEU A 6 45.87 16.29 24.54
C LEU A 6 47.15 16.89 25.15
N ALA A 7 47.10 18.10 25.70
CA ALA A 7 48.26 18.71 26.33
C ALA A 7 48.78 17.91 27.53
N LYS A 8 47.91 17.23 28.28
CA LYS A 8 48.31 16.35 29.38
C LYS A 8 48.97 15.06 28.88
N GLU A 9 48.50 14.50 27.77
CA GLU A 9 49.08 13.29 27.16
C GLU A 9 50.42 13.58 26.45
N THR A 10 50.67 14.84 26.08
CA THR A 10 51.88 15.23 25.35
C THR A 10 52.84 16.11 26.14
N ASP A 11 52.61 16.29 27.45
CA ASP A 11 53.37 17.20 28.33
C ASP A 11 53.47 18.64 27.79
N GLY A 12 52.40 19.14 27.17
CA GLY A 12 52.32 20.47 26.58
C GLY A 12 52.93 20.58 25.17
N ASP A 13 53.63 19.56 24.68
CA ASP A 13 54.24 19.54 23.35
C ASP A 13 53.40 18.77 22.34
N PHE A 14 52.54 19.49 21.61
CA PHE A 14 51.64 18.89 20.62
C PHE A 14 52.36 18.22 19.45
N THR A 15 53.66 18.48 19.23
CA THR A 15 54.42 17.84 18.15
C THR A 15 54.50 16.33 18.36
N LYS A 16 54.61 15.87 19.61
CA LYS A 16 54.57 14.43 19.99
C LYS A 16 53.28 13.73 19.57
N PHE A 17 52.14 14.43 19.66
CA PHE A 17 50.89 13.89 19.15
C PHE A 17 50.93 13.84 17.63
N VAL A 18 51.30 14.94 16.96
CA VAL A 18 51.31 15.05 15.48
C VAL A 18 52.21 14.01 14.82
N THR A 19 53.39 13.75 15.38
CA THR A 19 54.37 12.76 14.87
C THR A 19 53.97 11.31 15.17
N SER A 20 53.04 11.07 16.10
CA SER A 20 52.49 9.74 16.33
C SER A 20 51.73 9.22 15.11
N THR A 21 52.24 8.12 14.54
CA THR A 21 51.69 7.43 13.36
C THR A 21 50.37 6.72 13.64
N ARG A 22 50.02 6.46 14.91
CA ARG A 22 48.78 5.78 15.30
C ARG A 22 47.87 6.72 16.09
N LYS A 23 47.00 7.42 15.38
CA LYS A 23 45.89 8.15 16.01
C LYS A 23 44.87 7.14 16.55
N PRO A 24 44.55 7.15 17.86
CA PRO A 24 43.57 6.24 18.40
C PRO A 24 42.19 6.53 17.78
N ARG A 25 41.49 5.47 17.38
CA ARG A 25 40.09 5.54 16.99
C ARG A 25 39.23 5.14 18.18
N ASP A 26 38.04 5.74 18.31
CA ASP A 26 37.07 5.33 19.33
C ASP A 26 36.51 3.93 19.00
N MET A 27 37.14 2.91 19.58
CA MET A 27 36.77 1.51 19.39
C MET A 27 35.37 1.20 19.94
N ALA A 28 34.82 2.04 20.83
CA ALA A 28 33.47 1.85 21.36
C ALA A 28 32.38 2.10 20.31
N GLN A 29 32.64 2.89 19.26
CA GLN A 29 31.67 3.16 18.20
C GLN A 29 31.57 2.05 17.14
N LYS A 30 32.55 1.14 17.07
CA LYS A 30 32.72 0.17 15.95
C LYS A 30 31.44 -0.60 15.60
N TRP A 31 30.63 -0.96 16.60
CA TRP A 31 29.40 -1.75 16.43
C TRP A 31 28.12 -0.99 16.80
N ARG A 32 28.19 0.32 17.01
CA ARG A 32 27.06 1.09 17.55
C ARG A 32 25.83 1.04 16.65
N ALA A 33 26.01 1.09 15.33
CA ALA A 33 24.93 1.00 14.36
C ALA A 33 24.18 -0.34 14.47
N PHE A 34 24.89 -1.46 14.44
CA PHE A 34 24.30 -2.79 14.58
C PHE A 34 23.62 -2.99 15.94
N LYS A 35 24.24 -2.51 17.03
CA LYS A 35 23.61 -2.53 18.37
C LYS A 35 22.32 -1.72 18.44
N ASN A 36 22.19 -0.65 17.65
CA ASN A 36 20.96 0.13 17.57
C ASN A 36 19.90 -0.55 16.70
N ILE A 37 20.31 -1.15 15.58
CA ILE A 37 19.42 -1.96 14.73
C ILE A 37 18.85 -3.14 15.53
N ALA A 38 19.68 -3.86 16.28
CA ALA A 38 19.24 -4.96 17.14
C ALA A 38 18.27 -4.48 18.24
N ARG A 39 18.52 -3.30 18.83
CA ARG A 39 17.58 -2.68 19.80
C ARG A 39 16.24 -2.31 19.17
N PHE A 40 16.25 -1.81 17.93
CA PHE A 40 15.04 -1.51 17.18
C PHE A 40 14.24 -2.80 16.89
N TYR A 41 14.88 -3.87 16.43
CA TYR A 41 14.17 -5.13 16.21
C TYR A 41 13.66 -5.77 17.50
N LYS A 42 14.39 -5.65 18.61
CA LYS A 42 13.95 -6.17 19.92
C LYS A 42 12.70 -5.45 20.45
N ASN A 43 12.64 -4.13 20.32
CA ASN A 43 11.47 -3.36 20.72
C ASN A 43 11.35 -2.09 19.84
N PRO A 44 10.63 -2.19 18.71
CA PRO A 44 10.59 -1.11 17.73
C PRO A 44 9.88 0.12 18.27
N PHE A 45 8.78 -0.07 19.01
CA PHE A 45 8.01 1.03 19.57
C PHE A 45 8.75 1.74 20.71
N GLY A 46 9.35 1.00 21.63
CA GLY A 46 10.13 1.59 22.72
C GLY A 46 11.37 2.32 22.20
N TYR A 47 12.07 1.75 21.24
CA TYR A 47 13.23 2.41 20.63
C TYR A 47 12.84 3.71 19.93
N LEU A 48 11.76 3.71 19.13
CA LEU A 48 11.26 4.92 18.47
C LEU A 48 10.79 5.96 19.48
N PHE A 49 10.04 5.57 20.50
CA PHE A 49 9.56 6.48 21.54
C PHE A 49 10.72 7.25 22.19
N TRP A 50 11.74 6.55 22.69
CA TRP A 50 12.87 7.19 23.35
C TRP A 50 13.75 8.01 22.41
N LYS A 51 13.81 7.65 21.12
CA LYS A 51 14.55 8.43 20.12
C LYS A 51 13.83 9.70 19.70
N ILE A 52 12.50 9.70 19.68
CA ILE A 52 11.69 10.83 19.22
C ILE A 52 11.24 11.72 20.40
N ASN A 53 11.26 11.22 21.65
CA ASN A 53 10.84 11.96 22.84
C ASN A 53 11.47 13.37 22.97
N PRO A 54 12.78 13.58 22.73
CA PRO A 54 13.36 14.92 22.77
C PRO A 54 12.77 15.86 21.70
N LEU A 55 12.49 15.33 20.51
CA LEU A 55 11.87 16.08 19.40
C LEU A 55 10.40 16.42 19.70
N HIS A 56 9.69 15.56 20.45
CA HIS A 56 8.33 15.82 20.91
C HIS A 56 8.26 16.91 21.98
N SER A 57 9.28 17.01 22.84
CA SER A 57 9.33 18.03 23.91
C SER A 57 9.58 19.45 23.38
N GLN A 58 10.27 19.57 22.23
CA GLN A 58 10.64 20.85 21.63
C GLN A 58 9.59 21.40 20.64
N ASN A 59 8.76 20.54 20.04
CA ASN A 59 7.80 20.95 19.02
C ASN A 59 6.40 21.23 19.57
N ARG A 60 5.92 22.46 19.39
CA ARG A 60 4.61 22.94 19.89
C ARG A 60 3.41 22.57 19.01
N ILE A 61 3.61 22.18 17.74
CA ILE A 61 2.50 21.99 16.78
C ILE A 61 2.36 20.50 16.40
N ARG A 62 1.78 19.72 17.31
CA ARG A 62 1.64 18.25 17.18
C ARG A 62 0.64 17.82 16.09
N LEU A 63 -0.37 18.65 15.83
CA LEU A 63 -1.45 18.34 14.88
C LEU A 63 -0.99 18.41 13.42
N VAL A 64 -0.12 19.36 13.07
CA VAL A 64 0.42 19.49 11.70
C VAL A 64 1.27 18.28 11.32
N TRP A 65 2.06 17.75 12.27
CA TRP A 65 2.83 16.51 12.05
C TRP A 65 1.94 15.29 11.85
N ALA A 66 0.87 15.15 12.64
CA ALA A 66 -0.09 14.06 12.46
C ALA A 66 -0.74 14.13 11.07
N LEU A 67 -1.15 15.32 10.62
CA LEU A 67 -1.72 15.52 9.28
C LEU A 67 -0.70 15.24 8.16
N LEU A 68 0.55 15.67 8.33
CA LEU A 68 1.63 15.41 7.36
C LEU A 68 1.95 13.92 7.24
N ILE A 69 2.12 13.23 8.37
CA ILE A 69 2.38 11.78 8.42
C ILE A 69 1.19 11.02 7.83
N TRP A 70 -0.04 11.42 8.16
CA TRP A 70 -1.25 10.86 7.57
C TRP A 70 -1.28 11.06 6.05
N HIS A 71 -1.00 12.27 5.57
CA HIS A 71 -1.04 12.56 4.14
C HIS A 71 0.05 11.81 3.35
N LEU A 72 1.27 11.75 3.90
CA LEU A 72 2.38 11.01 3.30
C LEU A 72 2.12 9.50 3.32
N SER A 73 1.63 8.96 4.44
CA SER A 73 1.30 7.53 4.54
C SER A 73 0.17 7.13 3.60
N GLN A 74 -0.91 7.92 3.52
CA GLN A 74 -2.00 7.67 2.57
C GLN A 74 -1.47 7.75 1.12
N SER A 75 -0.73 8.80 0.77
CA SER A 75 -0.20 8.96 -0.60
C SER A 75 0.76 7.84 -1.00
N PHE A 76 1.64 7.45 -0.08
CA PHE A 76 2.63 6.40 -0.30
C PHE A 76 2.01 5.00 -0.35
N LEU A 77 1.15 4.67 0.61
CA LEU A 77 0.47 3.36 0.64
C LEU A 77 -0.48 3.20 -0.55
N LEU A 78 -1.23 4.24 -0.92
CA LEU A 78 -2.07 4.21 -2.13
C LEU A 78 -1.21 4.02 -3.38
N TRP A 79 -0.05 4.68 -3.46
CA TRP A 79 0.86 4.52 -4.59
C TRP A 79 1.46 3.11 -4.67
N ILE A 80 2.05 2.59 -3.58
CA ILE A 80 2.66 1.25 -3.57
C ILE A 80 1.60 0.16 -3.76
N ALA A 81 0.53 0.18 -2.96
CA ALA A 81 -0.40 -0.94 -2.89
C ALA A 81 -1.33 -0.99 -4.10
N ILE A 82 -1.80 0.17 -4.56
CA ILE A 82 -2.85 0.22 -5.59
C ILE A 82 -2.23 0.47 -6.95
N LYS A 83 -1.34 1.44 -7.09
CA LYS A 83 -0.83 1.83 -8.41
C LYS A 83 0.09 0.76 -8.99
N ASN A 84 1.12 0.34 -8.26
CA ASN A 84 2.07 -0.67 -8.76
C ASN A 84 1.39 -2.02 -9.02
N LYS A 85 0.50 -2.46 -8.12
CA LYS A 85 -0.24 -3.73 -8.30
C LYS A 85 -1.18 -3.65 -9.50
N LYS A 86 -1.96 -2.56 -9.63
CA LYS A 86 -2.88 -2.37 -10.76
C LYS A 86 -2.14 -2.30 -12.08
N GLU A 87 -1.09 -1.49 -12.18
CA GLU A 87 -0.32 -1.31 -13.40
C GLU A 87 0.32 -2.63 -13.84
N ARG A 88 0.89 -3.41 -12.91
CA ARG A 88 1.39 -4.75 -13.20
C ARG A 88 0.32 -5.74 -13.67
N MET A 89 -0.88 -5.70 -13.08
CA MET A 89 -1.99 -6.55 -13.54
C MET A 89 -2.46 -6.17 -14.94
N ILE A 90 -2.53 -4.88 -15.26
CA ILE A 90 -2.88 -4.39 -16.58
C ILE A 90 -1.81 -4.79 -17.61
N GLU A 91 -0.54 -4.63 -17.27
CA GLU A 91 0.58 -5.02 -18.13
C GLU A 91 0.58 -6.54 -18.39
N HIS A 92 0.39 -7.35 -17.34
CA HIS A 92 0.26 -8.80 -17.49
C HIS A 92 -0.94 -9.19 -18.36
N TRP A 93 -2.07 -8.50 -18.22
CA TRP A 93 -3.24 -8.73 -19.09
C TRP A 93 -2.95 -8.34 -20.54
N ARG A 94 -2.34 -7.17 -20.79
CA ARG A 94 -1.92 -6.73 -22.13
C ARG A 94 -0.95 -7.71 -22.79
N TYR A 95 -0.02 -8.26 -22.01
CA TYR A 95 0.88 -9.32 -22.47
C TYR A 95 0.12 -10.58 -22.91
N ARG A 96 -0.91 -10.99 -22.16
CA ARG A 96 -1.75 -12.15 -22.51
C ARG A 96 -2.63 -11.92 -23.75
N VAL A 97 -3.05 -10.68 -24.00
CA VAL A 97 -3.81 -10.28 -25.21
C VAL A 97 -2.88 -10.11 -26.43
N GLY A 98 -1.57 -9.98 -26.22
CA GLY A 98 -0.57 -9.79 -27.28
C GLY A 98 -0.35 -8.33 -27.68
N GLU A 99 -0.89 -7.37 -26.93
CA GLU A 99 -0.64 -5.93 -27.14
C GLU A 99 0.77 -5.49 -26.74
N VAL A 100 1.43 -6.26 -25.87
CA VAL A 100 2.78 -5.99 -25.36
C VAL A 100 3.56 -7.30 -25.39
N ASN A 101 4.81 -7.26 -25.86
CA ASN A 101 5.71 -8.41 -25.94
C ASN A 101 7.08 -8.04 -25.38
N LYS A 102 7.97 -9.03 -25.23
CA LYS A 102 9.37 -8.80 -24.78
C LYS A 102 10.10 -7.76 -25.64
N MET A 103 9.74 -7.67 -26.93
CA MET A 103 10.37 -6.77 -27.90
C MET A 103 9.58 -5.48 -28.14
N HIS A 104 8.29 -5.44 -27.80
CA HIS A 104 7.41 -4.30 -28.08
C HIS A 104 6.67 -3.90 -26.81
N THR A 105 6.96 -2.70 -26.31
CA THR A 105 6.23 -2.10 -25.19
C THR A 105 4.88 -1.56 -25.65
N SER A 106 4.01 -1.21 -24.71
CA SER A 106 2.71 -0.61 -25.04
C SER A 106 2.93 0.64 -25.89
N GLY A 107 2.36 0.68 -27.09
CA GLY A 107 2.55 1.78 -28.05
C GLY A 107 2.12 3.15 -27.53
N HIS A 108 1.41 3.24 -26.41
CA HIS A 108 0.95 4.49 -25.79
C HIS A 108 1.36 4.57 -24.31
N SER A 109 1.95 5.71 -23.92
CA SER A 109 2.14 6.09 -22.52
C SER A 109 0.87 6.78 -22.03
N ASP A 110 0.28 6.32 -20.92
CA ASP A 110 -0.88 6.95 -20.26
C ASP A 110 -0.65 8.43 -19.88
N ARG A 111 0.59 8.94 -20.02
CA ARG A 111 0.99 10.33 -19.75
C ARG A 111 1.06 11.24 -20.99
N ARG A 112 0.76 10.76 -22.19
CA ARG A 112 0.78 11.63 -23.41
C ARG A 112 -0.57 12.23 -23.71
N PHE A 113 -0.92 13.26 -22.94
CA PHE A 113 -1.60 14.43 -23.49
C PHE A 113 -0.93 15.64 -22.85
N PRO A 114 -0.61 16.73 -23.59
CA PRO A 114 -0.39 17.99 -22.92
C PRO A 114 -1.67 18.28 -22.14
N VAL A 115 -1.57 18.31 -20.81
CA VAL A 115 -2.68 18.76 -19.96
C VAL A 115 -3.04 20.16 -20.44
N GLU A 116 -4.21 20.33 -21.06
CA GLU A 116 -4.75 21.65 -21.40
C GLU A 116 -4.87 22.46 -20.10
N ARG A 117 -3.84 23.26 -19.78
CA ARG A 117 -3.80 24.04 -18.54
C ARG A 117 -4.90 25.11 -18.47
N LYS A 118 -5.50 25.46 -19.62
CA LYS A 118 -6.62 26.42 -19.73
C LYS A 118 -7.83 26.04 -18.89
N LYS A 119 -8.09 24.73 -18.64
CA LYS A 119 -9.24 24.26 -17.85
C LYS A 119 -8.95 24.04 -16.36
N ASN A 120 -7.70 24.19 -15.92
CA ASN A 120 -7.32 23.92 -14.52
C ASN A 120 -7.63 25.09 -13.56
N TYR A 121 -7.82 26.31 -14.06
CA TYR A 121 -8.04 27.49 -13.21
C TYR A 121 -9.48 27.63 -12.69
N VAL A 122 -10.46 26.98 -13.32
CA VAL A 122 -11.89 27.15 -13.00
C VAL A 122 -12.43 26.07 -12.04
N ARG A 123 -11.62 25.07 -11.65
CA ARG A 123 -12.13 23.83 -11.00
C ARG A 123 -11.54 23.54 -9.62
N TYR A 124 -11.17 24.55 -8.84
CA TYR A 124 -10.70 24.33 -7.47
C TYR A 124 -11.78 23.71 -6.54
N SER A 125 -13.07 23.77 -6.90
CA SER A 125 -14.16 23.14 -6.14
C SER A 125 -14.45 21.67 -6.52
N ASN A 126 -13.94 21.15 -7.66
CA ASN A 126 -14.36 19.85 -8.22
C ASN A 126 -13.20 18.92 -8.61
N PHE A 127 -12.04 19.04 -7.96
CA PHE A 127 -10.92 18.10 -8.14
C PHE A 127 -11.29 16.63 -7.88
N HIS A 128 -12.35 16.39 -7.08
CA HIS A 128 -12.80 15.06 -6.69
C HIS A 128 -13.66 14.32 -7.74
N GLN A 129 -14.32 15.00 -8.68
CA GLN A 129 -15.22 14.31 -9.62
C GLN A 129 -14.48 13.61 -10.76
N ILE A 130 -13.46 14.25 -11.35
CA ILE A 130 -12.73 13.72 -12.52
C ILE A 130 -11.72 12.63 -12.12
N ARG A 131 -11.16 12.75 -10.91
CA ARG A 131 -10.04 11.91 -10.44
C ARG A 131 -10.46 10.81 -9.47
N ARG A 132 -11.77 10.64 -9.21
CA ARG A 132 -12.25 9.54 -8.36
C ARG A 132 -11.94 8.22 -9.04
N ASN A 133 -11.25 7.34 -8.31
CA ASN A 133 -11.04 5.97 -8.76
C ASN A 133 -12.41 5.31 -8.99
N LYS A 134 -12.63 4.81 -10.21
CA LYS A 134 -13.83 4.01 -10.53
C LYS A 134 -13.85 2.80 -9.60
N ARG A 135 -14.94 2.60 -8.87
CA ARG A 135 -15.12 1.44 -7.99
C ARG A 135 -15.57 0.26 -8.85
N ILE A 136 -14.92 -0.90 -8.72
CA ILE A 136 -15.31 -2.12 -9.45
C ILE A 136 -16.77 -2.48 -9.16
N ASN A 137 -17.24 -2.27 -7.93
CA ASN A 137 -18.62 -2.53 -7.52
C ASN A 137 -19.66 -1.66 -8.25
N MET A 138 -19.25 -0.62 -8.99
CA MET A 138 -20.15 0.17 -9.84
C MET A 138 -20.27 -0.39 -11.26
N ILE A 139 -19.41 -1.34 -11.66
CA ILE A 139 -19.50 -2.03 -12.94
C ILE A 139 -20.51 -3.15 -12.75
N MET A 140 -21.78 -2.85 -13.02
CA MET A 140 -22.85 -3.84 -13.00
C MET A 140 -23.15 -4.29 -14.42
N THR A 141 -23.51 -5.56 -14.58
CA THR A 141 -24.16 -6.01 -15.82
C THR A 141 -25.47 -5.24 -15.99
N ASN A 142 -25.91 -5.00 -17.23
CA ASN A 142 -27.22 -4.41 -17.50
C ASN A 142 -28.32 -5.41 -17.09
N TRP A 143 -28.62 -5.44 -15.79
CA TRP A 143 -29.54 -6.37 -15.13
C TRP A 143 -30.97 -6.24 -15.66
N TRP A 144 -31.41 -5.03 -16.00
CA TRP A 144 -32.76 -4.80 -16.51
C TRP A 144 -33.02 -5.51 -17.83
N CYS A 145 -32.04 -5.52 -18.74
CA CYS A 145 -32.15 -6.23 -20.01
C CYS A 145 -31.91 -7.74 -19.84
N ARG A 146 -30.95 -8.13 -18.98
CA ARG A 146 -30.67 -9.54 -18.68
C ARG A 146 -31.89 -10.24 -18.09
N ASP A 147 -32.59 -9.57 -17.18
CA ASP A 147 -33.72 -10.16 -16.46
C ASP A 147 -34.97 -10.29 -17.36
N GLN A 148 -35.06 -9.56 -18.48
CA GLN A 148 -36.10 -9.82 -19.49
C GLN A 148 -36.00 -11.22 -20.09
N ASN A 149 -34.80 -11.82 -20.13
CA ASN A 149 -34.62 -13.18 -20.63
C ASN A 149 -35.39 -14.22 -19.79
N PHE A 150 -35.75 -13.91 -18.53
CA PHE A 150 -36.59 -14.79 -17.69
C PHE A 150 -38.00 -15.01 -18.26
N ARG A 151 -38.51 -14.08 -19.09
CA ARG A 151 -39.82 -14.23 -19.75
C ARG A 151 -39.91 -15.49 -20.61
N LYS A 152 -38.84 -15.78 -21.36
CA LYS A 152 -38.74 -16.98 -22.21
C LYS A 152 -38.88 -18.27 -21.39
N TYR A 153 -38.26 -18.31 -20.21
CA TYR A 153 -38.35 -19.46 -19.31
C TYR A 153 -39.77 -19.60 -18.72
N PHE A 154 -40.45 -18.49 -18.40
CA PHE A 154 -41.84 -18.55 -17.93
C PHE A 154 -42.80 -19.03 -19.02
N GLU A 155 -42.64 -18.59 -20.27
CA GLU A 155 -43.44 -19.06 -21.40
C GLU A 155 -43.22 -20.56 -21.66
N MET A 156 -41.96 -21.01 -21.68
CA MET A 156 -41.61 -22.42 -21.80
C MET A 156 -42.26 -23.28 -20.71
N ARG A 157 -42.18 -22.86 -19.44
CA ARG A 157 -42.79 -23.61 -18.33
C ARG A 157 -44.31 -23.70 -18.45
N LYS A 158 -44.98 -22.63 -18.89
CA LYS A 158 -46.42 -22.65 -19.17
C LYS A 158 -46.77 -23.63 -20.29
N ARG A 159 -46.01 -23.62 -21.40
CA ARG A 159 -46.22 -24.54 -22.53
C ARG A 159 -46.05 -26.02 -22.14
N HIS A 160 -45.08 -26.33 -21.27
CA HIS A 160 -44.79 -27.69 -20.84
C HIS A 160 -45.51 -28.11 -19.54
N GLY A 161 -46.45 -27.31 -19.03
CA GLY A 161 -47.20 -27.65 -17.81
C GLY A 161 -46.35 -27.72 -16.53
N ILE A 162 -45.14 -27.13 -16.53
CA ILE A 162 -44.20 -27.20 -15.41
C ILE A 162 -44.61 -26.17 -14.35
N ARG A 163 -45.26 -26.65 -13.29
CA ARG A 163 -45.67 -25.82 -12.16
C ARG A 163 -44.45 -25.23 -11.43
N PRO A 164 -44.59 -24.06 -10.77
CA PRO A 164 -43.58 -23.55 -9.85
C PRO A 164 -43.23 -24.62 -8.80
N SER A 165 -41.96 -24.68 -8.41
CA SER A 165 -41.50 -25.57 -7.34
C SER A 165 -42.24 -25.18 -6.05
N THR A 166 -42.90 -26.13 -5.40
CA THR A 166 -43.51 -25.94 -4.07
C THR A 166 -42.49 -26.03 -2.95
N SER A 167 -41.28 -26.52 -3.23
CA SER A 167 -40.20 -26.75 -2.25
C SER A 167 -39.17 -25.61 -2.19
N GLY A 168 -39.54 -24.39 -2.59
CA GLY A 168 -38.62 -23.25 -2.67
C GLY A 168 -37.74 -23.23 -3.92
N PHE A 169 -36.81 -22.27 -3.99
CA PHE A 169 -35.87 -22.16 -5.11
C PHE A 169 -34.82 -23.28 -5.01
N TYR A 170 -34.70 -24.12 -6.06
CA TYR A 170 -33.69 -25.19 -6.13
C TYR A 170 -32.26 -24.71 -5.80
N HIS A 171 -31.95 -23.44 -6.13
CA HIS A 171 -30.64 -22.84 -5.89
C HIS A 171 -30.40 -22.38 -4.45
N GLU A 172 -31.38 -22.36 -3.55
CA GLU A 172 -31.17 -21.99 -2.14
C GLU A 172 -30.15 -22.91 -1.46
N LYS A 173 -30.21 -24.22 -1.77
CA LYS A 173 -29.23 -25.17 -1.29
C LYS A 173 -27.83 -24.86 -1.82
N ILE A 174 -27.72 -24.47 -3.09
CA ILE A 174 -26.44 -24.07 -3.70
C ILE A 174 -25.90 -22.80 -3.03
N TYR A 175 -26.75 -21.80 -2.76
CA TYR A 175 -26.32 -20.57 -2.09
C TYR A 175 -25.85 -20.83 -0.66
N THR A 176 -26.57 -21.67 0.09
CA THR A 176 -26.19 -22.05 1.46
C THR A 176 -24.91 -22.89 1.49
N ASP A 177 -24.74 -23.84 0.57
CA ASP A 177 -23.54 -24.66 0.42
C ASP A 177 -22.31 -23.80 0.05
N VAL A 178 -22.46 -22.88 -0.91
CA VAL A 178 -21.39 -21.95 -1.31
C VAL A 178 -21.04 -20.99 -0.17
N ALA A 179 -22.03 -20.48 0.56
CA ALA A 179 -21.79 -19.64 1.73
C ALA A 179 -21.01 -20.39 2.81
N LYS A 180 -21.37 -21.65 3.08
CA LYS A 180 -20.67 -22.53 4.03
C LYS A 180 -19.23 -22.82 3.59
N GLN A 181 -19.02 -23.11 2.31
CA GLN A 181 -17.68 -23.35 1.74
C GLN A 181 -16.81 -22.09 1.82
N ASN A 182 -17.35 -20.92 1.51
CA ASN A 182 -16.64 -19.65 1.64
C ASN A 182 -16.29 -19.32 3.10
N LEU A 183 -17.19 -19.63 4.04
CA LEU A 183 -16.92 -19.49 5.47
C LEU A 183 -15.76 -20.37 5.91
N GLN A 184 -15.74 -21.65 5.51
CA GLN A 184 -14.66 -22.59 5.81
C GLN A 184 -13.32 -22.12 5.22
N ILE A 185 -13.33 -21.67 3.96
CA ILE A 185 -12.12 -21.11 3.31
C ILE A 185 -11.63 -19.87 4.07
N SER A 186 -12.53 -19.01 4.53
CA SER A 186 -12.19 -17.85 5.35
C SER A 186 -11.53 -18.26 6.67
N GLN A 187 -12.12 -19.21 7.39
CA GLN A 187 -11.58 -19.74 8.65
C GLN A 187 -10.19 -20.37 8.45
N MET A 188 -9.98 -21.14 7.38
CA MET A 188 -8.66 -21.70 7.04
C MET A 188 -7.62 -20.63 6.71
N ARG A 189 -8.03 -19.52 6.09
CA ARG A 189 -7.14 -18.38 5.84
C ARG A 189 -6.75 -17.69 7.14
N HIS A 190 -7.71 -17.52 8.06
CA HIS A 190 -7.47 -16.91 9.36
C HIS A 190 -6.60 -17.77 10.29
N SER A 191 -6.75 -19.10 10.26
CA SER A 191 -5.92 -20.00 11.07
C SER A 191 -4.48 -20.09 10.56
N ARG A 192 -4.26 -20.00 9.23
CA ARG A 192 -2.91 -20.00 8.63
C ARG A 192 -2.10 -18.74 8.94
N THR A 193 -2.73 -17.62 9.26
CA THR A 193 -2.04 -16.39 9.67
C THR A 193 -1.61 -16.37 11.15
N ALA A 194 -1.94 -17.41 11.93
CA ALA A 194 -1.61 -17.50 13.36
C ALA A 194 -0.37 -18.37 13.68
N LEU A 195 0.38 -18.83 12.66
CA LEU A 195 1.71 -19.45 12.76
C LEU A 195 2.76 -18.51 12.16
#